data_AF-A0A812BRV3-F1
#
_entry.id   AF-A0A812BRV3-F1
#
_cell.length_a   1.000
_cell.length_b   1.000
_cell.length_c   1.000
_cell.angle_alpha   90.00
_cell.angle_beta   90.00
_cell.angle_gamma   90.00
#
_symmetry.space_group_name_H-M   'P 1'
#
loop_
_entity.id
_entity.type
_entity.pdbx_description
1 polymer ?
#
loop_
_entity_poly.entity_id
_entity_poly.type
_entity_poly.pdbx_seq_one_letter_code
_entity_poly.pdbx_strand_id
1 'polypeptide(L)'
;MHLKSKRLETFTSWPFQEDCVCTPERMAAAGFYHCGNDKEPDYVQCFVCQKELDGWEPNDDPVKEHKQHSKDCKFLKMRKSTEDLTLDEFYKFIALICKTKAKKQLEDGLHELQTHAEILTTKGAPVESMPCQETSGIATTKIIKGSSEAREVQPGEWKEVVRRGQKAAAPPPQQNVLQAK
;
A
#
# COMPACT_ATOMS: atom_id res chain seq x y z
N MET A 1 -9.67 -0.45 10.11
CA MET A 1 -10.56 0.50 9.40
C MET A 1 -11.95 -0.04 9.01
N HIS A 2 -12.28 -1.33 9.19
CA HIS A 2 -13.60 -1.84 8.77
C HIS A 2 -14.76 -1.41 9.70
N LEU A 3 -14.48 -1.15 10.98
CA LEU A 3 -15.44 -0.61 11.95
C LEU A 3 -15.66 0.90 11.74
N LYS A 4 -16.92 1.35 11.82
CA LYS A 4 -17.27 2.78 11.72
C LYS A 4 -16.60 3.60 12.83
N SER A 5 -16.62 3.11 14.07
CA SER A 5 -16.01 3.79 15.22
C SER A 5 -14.52 4.08 14.99
N LYS A 6 -13.79 3.09 14.45
CA LYS A 6 -12.36 3.25 14.12
C LYS A 6 -12.09 4.25 13.01
N ARG A 7 -13.04 4.46 12.09
CA ARG A 7 -12.93 5.54 11.10
C ARG A 7 -13.22 6.90 11.73
N LEU A 8 -14.24 6.98 12.59
CA LEU A 8 -14.59 8.21 13.31
C LEU A 8 -13.42 8.72 14.15
N GLU A 9 -12.70 7.82 14.84
CA GLU A 9 -11.51 8.15 15.64
C GLU A 9 -10.41 8.88 14.84
N THR A 10 -10.39 8.82 13.50
CA THR A 10 -9.39 9.51 12.67
C THR A 10 -9.67 11.00 12.46
N PHE A 11 -10.90 11.46 12.69
CA PHE A 11 -11.33 12.83 12.45
C PHE A 11 -10.98 13.74 13.64
N THR A 12 -9.69 13.82 14.00
CA THR A 12 -9.23 14.60 15.16
C THR A 12 -9.15 16.11 14.88
N SER A 13 -8.89 16.49 13.64
CA SER A 13 -8.68 17.88 13.21
C SER A 13 -9.53 18.23 11.99
N TRP A 14 -10.72 17.63 11.90
CA TRP A 14 -11.62 17.83 10.76
C TRP A 14 -12.25 19.23 10.79
N PRO A 15 -12.23 19.99 9.68
CA PRO A 15 -12.67 21.39 9.68
C PRO A 15 -14.19 21.58 9.78
N PHE A 16 -15.00 20.58 9.42
CA PHE A 16 -16.47 20.71 9.33
C PHE A 16 -17.19 19.99 10.47
N GLN A 17 -17.93 20.72 11.30
CA GLN A 17 -18.52 20.21 12.54
C GLN A 17 -20.07 20.23 12.49
N GLU A 18 -20.74 20.44 13.63
CA GLU A 18 -22.19 20.23 13.84
C GLU A 18 -23.10 21.03 12.89
N ASP A 19 -22.63 22.14 12.32
CA ASP A 19 -23.36 23.00 11.38
C ASP A 19 -23.23 22.55 9.91
N CYS A 20 -22.45 21.50 9.65
CA CYS A 20 -22.14 21.03 8.31
C CYS A 20 -22.85 19.70 7.97
N VAL A 21 -22.99 19.41 6.68
CA VAL A 21 -23.48 18.15 6.13
C VAL A 21 -22.37 17.09 6.16
N CYS A 22 -21.11 17.49 5.94
CA CYS A 22 -19.94 16.62 5.93
C CYS A 22 -19.30 16.43 7.32
N THR A 23 -20.12 16.16 8.34
CA THR A 23 -19.61 15.91 9.72
C THR A 23 -18.76 14.63 9.81
N PRO A 24 -17.86 14.50 10.79
CA PRO A 24 -17.06 13.29 11.02
C PRO A 24 -17.89 12.00 11.04
N GLU A 25 -19.07 12.03 11.67
CA GLU A 25 -19.96 10.88 11.78
C GLU A 25 -20.51 10.44 10.42
N ARG A 26 -20.86 11.42 9.58
CA ARG A 26 -21.39 11.19 8.23
C ARG A 26 -20.29 10.73 7.28
N MET A 27 -19.10 11.32 7.39
CA MET A 27 -17.90 10.88 6.67
C MET A 27 -17.55 9.43 7.01
N ALA A 28 -17.47 9.10 8.30
CA ALA A 28 -17.21 7.74 8.77
C ALA A 28 -18.30 6.75 8.34
N ALA A 29 -19.57 7.16 8.36
CA ALA A 29 -20.69 6.35 7.88
C ALA A 29 -20.63 6.09 6.36
N ALA A 30 -20.19 7.06 5.56
CA ALA A 30 -19.97 6.92 4.13
C ALA A 30 -18.73 6.08 3.77
N GLY A 31 -17.96 5.64 4.77
CA GLY A 31 -16.79 4.78 4.57
C GLY A 31 -15.47 5.55 4.43
N PHE A 32 -15.45 6.84 4.75
CA PHE A 32 -14.22 7.62 4.77
C PHE A 32 -13.55 7.55 6.14
N TYR A 33 -12.23 7.65 6.12
CA TYR A 33 -11.43 8.03 7.28
C TYR A 33 -10.56 9.21 6.89
N HIS A 34 -10.25 10.05 7.87
CA HIS A 34 -9.44 11.23 7.69
C HIS A 34 -7.95 10.85 7.68
N CYS A 35 -7.24 11.37 6.70
CA CYS A 35 -5.80 11.16 6.52
C CYS A 35 -5.09 12.47 6.12
N GLY A 36 -5.74 13.60 6.39
CA GLY A 36 -5.22 14.93 6.10
C GLY A 36 -4.06 15.33 7.00
N ASN A 37 -3.35 16.35 6.54
CA ASN A 37 -2.23 17.00 7.21
C ASN A 37 -2.40 18.53 7.12
N ASP A 38 -1.45 19.30 7.65
CA ASP A 38 -1.56 20.78 7.66
C ASP A 38 -1.72 21.42 6.28
N LYS A 39 -1.26 20.76 5.20
CA LYS A 39 -1.40 21.25 3.82
C LYS A 39 -2.72 20.85 3.17
N GLU A 40 -3.26 19.71 3.58
CA GLU A 40 -4.49 19.10 3.03
C GLU A 40 -5.38 18.70 4.21
N PRO A 41 -5.97 19.67 4.93
CA PRO A 41 -6.61 19.46 6.23
C PRO A 41 -7.94 18.71 6.15
N ASP A 42 -8.51 18.59 4.95
CA ASP A 42 -9.79 17.95 4.66
C ASP A 42 -9.64 16.69 3.79
N TYR A 43 -8.43 16.16 3.69
CA TYR A 43 -8.16 14.98 2.88
C TYR A 43 -8.65 13.69 3.55
N VAL A 44 -9.42 12.91 2.79
CA VAL A 44 -10.00 11.64 3.24
C VAL A 44 -9.81 10.52 2.23
N GLN A 45 -9.87 9.29 2.74
CA GLN A 45 -9.77 8.09 1.90
C GLN A 45 -10.83 7.05 2.29
N CYS A 46 -11.43 6.41 1.28
CA CYS A 46 -12.34 5.32 1.53
C CYS A 46 -11.59 4.04 1.93
N PHE A 47 -12.00 3.39 3.03
CA PHE A 47 -11.35 2.17 3.51
C PHE A 47 -11.47 0.94 2.59
N VAL A 48 -12.41 0.95 1.63
CA VAL A 48 -12.67 -0.19 0.73
C VAL A 48 -12.14 0.06 -0.68
N CYS A 49 -12.62 1.12 -1.34
CA CYS A 49 -12.22 1.41 -2.71
C CYS A 49 -10.92 2.21 -2.81
N GLN A 50 -10.39 2.69 -1.68
CA GLN A 50 -9.18 3.53 -1.61
C GLN A 50 -9.28 4.83 -2.42
N LYS A 51 -10.50 5.28 -2.75
CA LYS A 51 -10.73 6.57 -3.40
C LYS A 51 -10.40 7.68 -2.41
N GLU A 52 -9.56 8.60 -2.85
CA GLU A 52 -9.15 9.80 -2.14
C GLU A 52 -9.95 10.99 -2.65
N LEU A 53 -10.32 11.87 -1.73
CA LEU A 53 -11.05 13.10 -1.96
C LEU A 53 -10.55 14.17 -0.99
N ASP A 54 -10.47 15.39 -1.50
CA ASP A 54 -10.12 16.65 -0.84
C ASP A 54 -11.02 17.77 -1.38
N GLY A 55 -10.91 18.98 -0.82
CA GLY A 55 -11.68 20.14 -1.26
C GLY A 55 -13.16 20.07 -0.86
N TRP A 56 -13.45 19.55 0.33
CA TRP A 56 -14.81 19.40 0.85
C TRP A 56 -15.44 20.76 1.20
N GLU A 57 -16.72 20.91 0.90
CA GLU A 57 -17.53 22.04 1.31
C GLU A 57 -18.49 21.65 2.44
N PRO A 58 -18.92 22.62 3.30
CA PRO A 58 -19.85 22.36 4.40
C PRO A 58 -21.14 21.65 4.01
N ASN A 59 -21.61 21.83 2.76
CA ASN A 59 -22.90 21.29 2.29
C ASN A 59 -22.78 19.96 1.55
N ASP A 60 -21.57 19.42 1.39
CA ASP A 60 -21.33 18.19 0.65
C ASP A 60 -21.89 16.98 1.38
N ASP A 61 -22.59 16.12 0.64
CA ASP A 61 -23.07 14.84 1.15
C ASP A 61 -22.02 13.75 0.90
N PRO A 62 -21.43 13.17 1.97
CA PRO A 62 -20.34 12.21 1.80
C PRO A 62 -20.71 10.97 0.99
N VAL A 63 -21.97 10.51 1.05
CA VAL A 63 -22.42 9.35 0.30
C VAL A 63 -22.60 9.69 -1.17
N LYS A 64 -23.11 10.88 -1.49
CA LYS A 64 -23.23 11.36 -2.88
C LYS A 64 -21.85 11.53 -3.51
N GLU A 65 -20.93 12.19 -2.84
CA GLU A 65 -19.56 12.38 -3.33
C GLU A 65 -18.86 11.05 -3.55
N HIS A 66 -18.96 10.13 -2.58
CA HIS A 66 -18.40 8.79 -2.73
C HIS A 66 -18.99 8.06 -3.94
N LYS A 67 -20.31 8.14 -4.16
CA LYS A 67 -20.95 7.50 -5.32
C LYS A 67 -20.53 8.16 -6.64
N GLN A 68 -20.37 9.48 -6.66
CA GLN A 68 -19.98 10.22 -7.85
C GLN A 68 -18.56 9.84 -8.29
N HIS A 69 -17.63 9.78 -7.35
CA HIS A 69 -16.22 9.53 -7.60
C HIS A 69 -15.82 8.04 -7.59
N SER A 70 -16.66 7.15 -7.05
CA SER A 70 -16.41 5.69 -7.01
C SER A 70 -17.70 4.88 -7.07
N LYS A 71 -18.40 4.94 -8.21
CA LYS A 71 -19.67 4.22 -8.48
C LYS A 71 -19.60 2.71 -8.21
N ASP A 72 -18.41 2.13 -8.36
CA ASP A 72 -18.17 0.70 -8.20
C ASP A 72 -17.68 0.26 -6.82
N CYS A 73 -17.61 1.19 -5.86
CA CYS A 73 -17.23 0.87 -4.51
C CYS A 73 -18.12 -0.23 -3.92
N LYS A 74 -17.51 -1.33 -3.51
CA LYS A 74 -18.22 -2.49 -2.96
C LYS A 74 -18.85 -2.20 -1.60
N PHE A 75 -18.33 -1.22 -0.86
CA PHE A 75 -18.94 -0.73 0.38
C PHE A 75 -20.32 -0.12 0.10
N LEU A 76 -20.43 0.79 -0.86
CA LEU A 76 -21.70 1.44 -1.22
C LEU A 76 -22.75 0.47 -1.77
N LYS A 77 -22.32 -0.67 -2.32
CA LYS A 77 -23.21 -1.72 -2.84
C LYS A 77 -23.59 -2.75 -1.77
N MET A 78 -22.96 -2.72 -0.60
CA MET A 78 -23.23 -3.66 0.49
C MET A 78 -24.57 -3.31 1.16
N ARG A 79 -25.41 -4.33 1.40
CA ARG A 79 -26.72 -4.15 2.05
C ARG A 79 -26.69 -4.39 3.56
N LYS A 80 -25.70 -5.14 4.03
CA LYS A 80 -25.50 -5.49 5.44
C LYS A 80 -24.49 -4.53 6.05
N SER A 81 -24.65 -4.22 7.33
CA SER A 81 -23.59 -3.57 8.10
C SER A 81 -22.40 -4.54 8.26
N THR A 82 -21.22 -4.02 8.61
CA THR A 82 -20.04 -4.88 8.84
C THR A 82 -20.27 -5.82 10.03
N GLU A 83 -21.09 -5.38 10.97
CA GLU A 83 -21.45 -6.05 12.21
C GLU A 83 -22.41 -7.23 11.98
N ASP A 84 -23.19 -7.20 10.89
CA ASP A 84 -24.18 -8.24 10.54
C ASP A 84 -23.63 -9.31 9.56
N LEU A 85 -22.33 -9.24 9.21
CA LEU A 85 -21.71 -10.19 8.31
C LEU A 85 -21.41 -11.51 9.01
N THR A 86 -21.67 -12.63 8.32
CA THR A 86 -21.14 -13.93 8.73
C THR A 86 -19.61 -13.93 8.63
N LEU A 87 -18.93 -14.87 9.31
CA LEU A 87 -17.47 -14.98 9.25
C LEU A 87 -16.96 -15.14 7.82
N ASP A 88 -17.59 -15.98 7.00
CA ASP A 88 -17.19 -16.17 5.59
C ASP A 88 -17.37 -14.89 4.75
N GLU A 89 -18.50 -14.19 4.90
CA GLU A 89 -18.72 -12.89 4.25
C GLU A 89 -17.68 -11.86 4.70
N PHE A 90 -17.37 -11.83 6.00
CA PHE A 90 -16.38 -10.94 6.58
C PHE A 90 -14.97 -11.24 6.04
N TYR A 91 -14.54 -12.50 6.00
CA TYR A 91 -13.24 -12.89 5.44
C TYR A 91 -13.12 -12.51 3.96
N LYS A 92 -14.18 -12.76 3.17
CA LYS A 92 -14.22 -12.35 1.76
C LYS A 92 -14.14 -10.82 1.61
N PHE A 93 -14.79 -10.09 2.51
CA PHE A 93 -14.75 -8.63 2.52
C PHE A 93 -13.36 -8.09 2.89
N ILE A 94 -12.71 -8.64 3.92
CA ILE A 94 -11.34 -8.27 4.28
C ILE A 94 -10.36 -8.60 3.13
N ALA A 95 -10.49 -9.78 2.52
CA ALA A 95 -9.67 -10.16 1.37
C ALA A 95 -9.85 -9.19 0.20
N LEU A 96 -11.07 -8.73 -0.07
CA LEU A 96 -11.35 -7.71 -1.06
C LEU A 96 -10.64 -6.38 -0.72
N ILE A 97 -10.73 -5.91 0.53
CA ILE A 97 -10.06 -4.66 0.96
C ILE A 97 -8.55 -4.78 0.75
N CYS A 98 -7.94 -5.90 1.17
CA CYS A 98 -6.50 -6.14 0.98
C CYS A 98 -6.12 -6.11 -0.51
N LYS A 99 -6.93 -6.74 -1.38
CA LYS A 99 -6.71 -6.74 -2.83
C LYS A 99 -6.78 -5.33 -3.41
N THR A 100 -7.79 -4.55 -3.05
CA THR A 100 -7.94 -3.18 -3.56
C THR A 100 -6.78 -2.30 -3.10
N LYS A 101 -6.33 -2.43 -1.85
CA LYS A 101 -5.19 -1.69 -1.33
C LYS A 101 -3.89 -2.07 -2.04
N ALA A 102 -3.61 -3.35 -2.21
CA ALA A 102 -2.42 -3.81 -2.91
C ALA A 102 -2.40 -3.36 -4.38
N LYS A 103 -3.56 -3.43 -5.05
CA LYS A 103 -3.72 -2.95 -6.42
C LYS A 103 -3.39 -1.46 -6.50
N LYS A 104 -3.96 -0.64 -5.61
CA LYS A 104 -3.69 0.79 -5.58
C LYS A 104 -2.21 1.10 -5.35
N GLN A 105 -1.58 0.46 -4.36
CA GLN A 105 -0.15 0.66 -4.08
C GLN A 105 0.73 0.36 -5.30
N LEU A 106 0.37 -0.64 -6.09
CA LEU A 106 1.06 -0.95 -7.34
C LEU A 106 0.83 0.13 -8.41
N GLU A 107 -0.40 0.62 -8.56
CA GLU A 107 -0.74 1.70 -9.50
C GLU A 107 -0.03 3.01 -9.14
N ASP A 108 -0.01 3.39 -7.86
CA ASP A 108 0.67 4.58 -7.35
C ASP A 108 2.18 4.49 -7.60
N GLY A 109 2.79 3.34 -7.27
CA GLY A 109 4.22 3.12 -7.50
C GLY A 109 4.60 3.11 -8.99
N LEU A 110 3.72 2.60 -9.86
CA LEU A 110 3.93 2.68 -11.30
C LEU A 110 3.89 4.13 -11.78
N HIS A 111 2.94 4.93 -11.30
CA HIS A 111 2.83 6.35 -11.64
C HIS A 111 4.06 7.16 -11.17
N GLU A 112 4.58 6.88 -9.98
CA GLU A 112 5.80 7.48 -9.46
C GLU A 112 7.01 7.19 -10.38
N LEU A 113 7.19 5.92 -10.77
CA LEU A 113 8.27 5.52 -11.67
C LEU A 113 8.15 6.19 -13.05
N GLN A 114 6.93 6.28 -13.59
CA GLN A 114 6.67 6.97 -14.86
C GLN A 114 7.03 8.46 -14.76
N THR A 115 6.59 9.13 -13.70
CA THR A 115 6.91 10.55 -13.43
C THR A 115 8.42 10.77 -13.35
N HIS A 116 9.15 9.89 -12.64
CA HIS A 116 10.60 9.98 -12.57
C HIS A 116 11.26 9.76 -13.94
N ALA A 117 10.78 8.82 -14.75
CA ALA A 117 11.30 8.59 -16.10
C ALA A 117 11.06 9.79 -17.04
N GLU A 118 9.92 10.45 -16.94
CA GLU A 118 9.61 11.68 -17.70
C GLU A 118 10.55 12.83 -17.32
N ILE A 119 10.85 13.00 -16.04
CA ILE A 119 11.81 14.03 -15.58
C ILE A 119 13.21 13.78 -16.17
N LEU A 120 13.65 12.52 -16.21
CA LEU A 120 14.95 12.13 -16.77
C LEU A 120 15.03 12.30 -18.29
N THR A 121 13.92 12.18 -19.01
CA THR A 121 13.86 12.28 -20.48
C THR A 121 13.60 13.70 -20.99
N THR A 122 12.85 14.52 -20.25
CA THR A 122 12.51 15.91 -20.59
C THR A 122 13.61 16.90 -20.21
N LYS A 123 14.36 16.63 -19.13
CA LYS A 123 15.63 17.30 -18.87
C LYS A 123 16.70 16.58 -19.68
N GLY A 124 16.97 17.07 -20.88
CA GLY A 124 18.18 16.71 -21.63
C GLY A 124 19.42 17.13 -20.86
N ALA A 125 19.77 16.43 -19.78
CA ALA A 125 21.08 16.47 -19.18
C ALA A 125 21.96 15.55 -20.04
N PRO A 126 23.10 16.04 -20.56
CA PRO A 126 24.10 15.15 -21.13
C PRO A 126 24.43 14.11 -20.06
N VAL A 127 24.24 12.83 -20.37
CA VAL A 127 24.90 11.76 -19.63
C VAL A 127 26.37 11.88 -20.02
N GLU A 128 27.07 12.84 -19.42
CA GLU A 128 28.51 12.79 -19.38
C GLU A 128 28.83 11.59 -18.49
N SER A 129 29.50 10.60 -19.09
CA SER A 129 29.91 9.37 -18.44
C SER A 129 30.61 9.71 -17.13
N MET A 130 29.92 9.53 -16.01
CA MET A 130 30.52 9.67 -14.69
C MET A 130 31.61 8.58 -14.60
N PRO A 131 32.89 8.94 -14.46
CA PRO A 131 33.93 7.93 -14.31
C PRO A 131 33.65 7.19 -13.01
N CYS A 132 33.70 5.86 -13.05
CA CYS A 132 33.79 5.06 -11.84
C CYS A 132 35.08 5.47 -11.12
N GLN A 133 34.99 6.42 -10.20
CA GLN A 133 36.07 6.66 -9.25
C GLN A 133 35.87 5.69 -8.09
N GLU A 134 36.84 4.80 -7.95
CA GLU A 134 37.02 4.00 -6.75
C GLU A 134 37.05 4.95 -5.55
N THR A 135 36.01 4.95 -4.72
CA THR A 135 36.08 5.65 -3.44
C THR A 135 36.92 4.80 -2.51
N SER A 136 38.23 5.08 -2.51
CA SER A 136 39.09 4.79 -1.39
C SER A 136 38.54 5.47 -0.15
N GLY A 137 38.13 4.66 0.83
CA GLY A 137 38.09 5.04 2.24
C GLY A 137 36.97 5.97 2.69
N ILE A 138 35.95 5.40 3.34
CA ILE A 138 35.35 6.04 4.50
C ILE A 138 35.41 5.06 5.66
N ALA A 139 36.13 5.48 6.70
CA ALA A 139 36.28 4.81 7.97
C ALA A 139 34.90 4.58 8.61
N THR A 140 34.60 3.32 8.90
CA THR A 140 33.41 2.92 9.66
C THR A 140 33.53 3.41 11.09
N THR A 141 32.68 4.37 11.47
CA THR A 141 32.52 4.81 12.86
C THR A 141 31.82 3.71 13.66
N LYS A 142 32.60 3.06 14.53
CA LYS A 142 32.27 2.24 15.70
C LYS A 142 30.78 2.02 16.02
N ILE A 143 30.30 0.80 15.73
CA ILE A 143 29.24 0.16 16.52
C ILE A 143 29.94 -0.54 17.70
N ILE A 144 29.66 -0.09 18.92
CA ILE A 144 30.17 -0.73 20.14
C ILE A 144 29.29 -1.96 20.45
N LYS A 145 29.93 -3.12 20.27
CA LYS A 145 29.81 -4.40 21.01
C LYS A 145 28.44 -5.09 21.06
N GLY A 146 28.27 -6.04 20.14
CA GLY A 146 27.56 -7.30 20.36
C GLY A 146 28.39 -8.42 19.72
N SER A 147 28.92 -9.32 20.55
CA SER A 147 29.87 -10.39 20.20
C SER A 147 29.27 -11.45 19.26
N SER A 148 29.93 -11.66 18.11
CA SER A 148 30.18 -12.98 17.52
C SER A 148 31.16 -12.80 16.35
N GLU A 149 32.37 -13.36 16.47
CA GLU A 149 33.46 -13.27 15.49
C GLU A 149 33.00 -13.66 14.07
N ALA A 150 32.99 -12.68 13.15
CA ALA A 150 32.88 -12.93 11.72
C ALA A 150 34.30 -12.96 11.14
N ARG A 151 34.77 -14.16 10.77
CA ARG A 151 36.04 -14.38 10.06
C ARG A 151 35.87 -13.99 8.59
N GLU A 152 36.79 -13.18 8.10
CA GLU A 152 36.86 -12.74 6.71
C GLU A 152 37.25 -13.92 5.79
N VAL A 153 36.37 -14.23 4.83
CA VAL A 153 36.50 -15.34 3.87
C VAL A 153 37.28 -14.85 2.66
N GLN A 154 38.35 -15.55 2.29
CA GLN A 154 39.25 -15.12 1.22
C GLN A 154 38.64 -15.38 -0.18
N PRO A 155 39.03 -14.61 -1.21
CA PRO A 155 38.53 -14.78 -2.58
C PRO A 155 38.82 -16.20 -3.12
N GLY A 156 37.78 -17.04 -3.23
CA GLY A 156 37.89 -18.42 -3.73
C GLY A 156 37.01 -19.45 -3.01
N GLU A 157 36.51 -19.15 -1.80
CA GLU A 157 35.69 -20.05 -0.98
C GLU A 157 34.20 -20.15 -1.41
N TRP A 158 33.78 -19.43 -2.47
CA TRP A 158 32.39 -19.43 -2.95
C TRP A 158 31.85 -20.78 -3.44
N LYS A 159 32.74 -21.74 -3.75
CA LYS A 159 32.33 -23.06 -4.27
C LYS A 159 31.70 -24.00 -3.21
N GLU A 160 31.73 -23.65 -1.92
CA GLU A 160 31.08 -24.44 -0.87
C GLU A 160 29.80 -23.82 -0.28
N VAL A 161 29.60 -22.51 -0.39
CA VAL A 161 28.43 -21.81 0.19
C VAL A 161 27.13 -22.10 -0.58
N VAL A 162 27.22 -22.43 -1.87
CA VAL A 162 26.05 -22.77 -2.73
C VAL A 162 25.41 -24.12 -2.36
N ARG A 163 26.04 -24.93 -1.50
CA ARG A 163 25.54 -26.27 -1.11
C ARG A 163 24.65 -26.29 0.14
N ARG A 164 24.45 -25.16 0.85
CA ARG A 164 23.70 -25.11 2.12
C ARG A 164 22.38 -24.31 2.11
N GLY A 165 21.97 -23.74 0.98
CA GLY A 165 20.81 -22.84 0.90
C GLY A 165 19.55 -23.36 0.20
N GLN A 166 19.55 -24.57 -0.37
CA GLN A 166 18.34 -25.11 -1.03
C GLN A 166 17.56 -26.01 -0.08
N LYS A 167 16.54 -25.46 0.59
CA LYS A 167 15.40 -26.24 1.07
C LYS A 167 14.19 -25.96 0.18
N ALA A 168 14.03 -26.89 -0.76
CA ALA A 168 12.81 -27.47 -1.32
C ALA A 168 11.57 -26.56 -1.53
N ALA A 169 11.29 -26.26 -2.80
CA ALA A 169 9.92 -26.14 -3.30
C ALA A 169 9.40 -27.54 -3.66
N ALA A 170 8.13 -27.83 -3.34
CA ALA A 170 7.47 -29.11 -3.62
C ALA A 170 7.23 -29.31 -5.13
N PRO A 171 7.29 -30.55 -5.66
CA PRO A 171 7.09 -30.81 -7.08
C PRO A 171 5.59 -30.82 -7.48
N PRO A 172 5.22 -30.29 -8.66
CA PRO A 172 3.90 -30.43 -9.26
C PRO A 172 3.71 -31.82 -9.95
N PRO A 173 2.47 -32.20 -10.29
CA PRO A 173 2.06 -33.60 -10.48
C PRO A 173 2.45 -34.17 -11.85
N GLN A 174 2.81 -35.46 -11.87
CA GLN A 174 3.13 -36.20 -13.09
C GLN A 174 1.85 -36.71 -13.77
N GLN A 175 1.60 -36.27 -15.00
CA GLN A 175 0.76 -36.98 -15.97
C GLN A 175 1.51 -38.22 -16.47
N ASN A 176 0.84 -39.38 -16.50
CA ASN A 176 1.31 -40.53 -17.26
C ASN A 176 0.29 -40.84 -18.37
N VAL A 177 0.77 -40.72 -19.61
CA VAL A 177 0.08 -41.18 -20.82
C VAL A 177 0.38 -42.67 -21.02
N LEU A 178 -0.67 -43.39 -21.43
CA LEU A 178 -0.76 -44.80 -21.80
C LEU A 178 0.36 -45.33 -22.71
N GLN A 179 0.75 -46.60 -22.53
CA GLN A 179 1.02 -47.60 -23.59
C GLN A 179 0.81 -49.00 -22.97
N ALA A 180 -0.22 -49.75 -23.38
CA ALA A 180 -0.25 -50.71 -24.49
C ALA A 180 0.32 -52.10 -24.11
N LYS A 181 -0.61 -53.02 -23.76
CA LYS A 181 -0.68 -54.40 -24.24
C LYS A 181 -2.14 -54.78 -24.35
#